data_AF-A0A6J5GFW3-F1
#
_entry.id   AF-A0A6J5GFW3-F1
#
_cell.length_a   1.000
_cell.length_b   1.000
_cell.length_c   1.000
_cell.angle_alpha   90.00
_cell.angle_beta   90.00
_cell.angle_gamma   90.00
#
_symmetry.space_group_name_H-M   'P 1'
#
loop_
_entity.id
_entity.type
_entity.pdbx_description
1 polymer ?
#
loop_
_entity_poly.entity_id
_entity_poly.type
_entity_poly.pdbx_seq_one_letter_code
_entity_poly.pdbx_strand_id
1 'polypeptide(L)'
;MDTLSRVALGVLAAACCVASASALGQPYNPSSPLTRADVRADLAAWRAAGFDPLDWLHYPENAQRAAAIIAQRRASGAMPQPAQ
;
A
#
# COMPACT_ATOMS: atom_id res chain seq x y z
N MET A 1 -11.03 -34.83 18.31
CA MET A 1 -10.41 -33.68 17.62
C MET A 1 -8.95 -33.69 18.02
N ASP A 2 -8.09 -34.26 17.20
CA ASP A 2 -6.70 -34.54 17.53
C ASP A 2 -5.89 -33.24 17.66
N THR A 3 -4.96 -33.20 18.62
CA THR A 3 -4.10 -32.05 18.93
C THR A 3 -3.33 -31.53 17.71
N LEU A 4 -2.98 -32.42 16.78
CA LEU A 4 -2.37 -32.08 15.49
C LEU A 4 -3.28 -31.19 14.61
N SER A 5 -4.59 -31.44 14.58
CA SER A 5 -5.54 -30.63 13.82
C SER A 5 -5.68 -29.23 14.42
N ARG A 6 -5.56 -29.09 15.74
CA ARG A 6 -5.61 -27.79 16.43
C ARG A 6 -4.35 -26.95 16.17
N VAL A 7 -3.18 -27.58 16.13
CA VAL A 7 -1.91 -26.90 15.80
C VAL A 7 -1.89 -26.45 14.34
N ALA A 8 -2.30 -27.31 13.41
CA ALA A 8 -2.38 -26.95 11.99
C ALA A 8 -3.36 -25.77 11.75
N LEU A 9 -4.51 -25.78 12.41
CA LEU A 9 -5.48 -24.69 12.33
C LEU A 9 -4.94 -23.38 12.95
N GLY A 10 -4.19 -23.48 14.05
CA GLY A 10 -3.53 -22.33 14.68
C GLY A 10 -2.47 -21.67 13.79
N VAL A 11 -1.64 -22.46 13.12
CA VAL A 11 -0.64 -21.95 12.17
C VAL A 11 -1.30 -21.30 10.95
N LEU A 12 -2.36 -21.91 10.41
CA LEU A 12 -3.10 -21.35 9.27
C LEU A 12 -3.79 -20.02 9.63
N ALA A 13 -4.37 -19.93 10.84
CA ALA A 13 -5.00 -18.70 11.33
C ALA A 13 -3.98 -17.57 11.53
N ALA A 14 -2.80 -17.86 12.09
CA ALA A 14 -1.75 -16.87 12.28
C ALA A 14 -1.21 -16.32 10.95
N ALA A 15 -1.06 -17.15 9.92
CA ALA A 15 -0.64 -16.72 8.59
C ALA A 15 -1.69 -15.80 7.91
N CYS A 16 -2.98 -16.05 8.15
CA CYS A 16 -4.07 -15.24 7.59
C CYS A 16 -4.11 -13.81 8.17
N CYS A 17 -3.71 -13.62 9.44
CA CYS A 17 -3.72 -12.32 10.11
C CYS A 17 -2.64 -11.34 9.65
N VAL A 18 -1.53 -11.80 9.06
CA VAL A 18 -0.41 -10.93 8.64
C VAL A 18 -0.67 -10.29 7.26
N ALA A 19 -1.51 -10.89 6.42
CA ALA A 19 -1.79 -10.38 5.07
C ALA A 19 -2.50 -9.01 5.07
N SER A 20 -3.31 -8.72 6.09
CA SER A 20 -4.11 -7.50 6.18
C SER A 20 -3.32 -6.23 6.49
N ALA A 21 -2.05 -6.35 6.91
CA ALA A 21 -1.23 -5.19 7.29
C ALA A 21 -0.79 -4.33 6.09
N SER A 22 -0.81 -4.89 4.86
CA SER A 22 -0.42 -4.18 3.64
C SER A 22 -1.48 -3.20 3.11
N ALA A 23 -2.72 -3.30 3.61
CA ALA A 23 -3.83 -2.42 3.23
C ALA A 23 -3.92 -1.15 4.09
N LEU A 24 -3.10 -1.02 5.13
CA LEU A 24 -3.06 0.18 5.95
C LEU A 24 -2.24 1.24 5.21
N GLY A 25 -2.94 2.12 4.49
CA GLY A 25 -2.36 3.34 3.93
C GLY A 25 -1.53 4.09 4.98
N GLN A 26 -0.52 4.84 4.53
CA GLN A 26 0.36 5.60 5.43
C GLN A 26 -0.47 6.40 6.44
N PRO A 27 -0.11 6.39 7.74
CA PRO A 27 -0.85 7.12 8.75
C PRO A 27 -0.91 8.60 8.36
N TYR A 28 -2.12 9.16 8.30
CA TYR A 28 -2.32 10.57 8.04
C TYR A 28 -1.65 11.40 9.15
N ASN A 29 -0.64 12.18 8.80
CA ASN A 29 0.01 13.10 9.73
C ASN A 29 -0.63 14.49 9.62
N PRO A 30 -1.49 14.91 10.57
CA PRO A 30 -2.16 16.20 10.52
C PRO A 30 -1.21 17.40 10.66
N SER A 31 0.03 17.20 11.12
CA SER A 31 1.01 18.27 11.32
C SER A 31 1.70 18.74 10.03
N SER A 32 1.42 18.12 8.88
CA SER A 32 1.97 18.53 7.58
C SER A 32 0.87 18.56 6.51
N PRO A 33 0.02 19.62 6.50
CA PRO A 33 -1.01 19.76 5.50
C PRO A 33 -0.39 19.97 4.11
N LEU A 34 -0.81 19.16 3.14
CA LEU A 34 -0.39 19.29 1.74
C LEU A 34 -0.95 20.57 1.12
N THR A 35 -0.14 21.25 0.30
CA THR A 35 -0.66 22.35 -0.51
C THR A 35 -1.50 21.81 -1.66
N ARG A 36 -2.33 22.66 -2.28
CA ARG A 36 -3.09 22.29 -3.48
C ARG A 36 -2.18 21.87 -4.64
N ALA A 37 -0.98 22.43 -4.73
CA ALA A 37 0.00 22.04 -5.74
C ALA A 37 0.49 20.60 -5.48
N ASP A 38 0.81 20.28 -4.23
CA ASP A 38 1.28 18.94 -3.83
C ASP A 38 0.21 17.88 -4.08
N VAL A 39 -1.06 18.15 -3.72
CA VAL A 39 -2.17 17.23 -3.97
C VAL A 39 -2.34 16.94 -5.47
N ARG A 40 -2.18 17.96 -6.33
CA ARG A 40 -2.28 17.78 -7.79
C ARG A 40 -1.11 16.94 -8.33
N ALA A 41 0.10 17.18 -7.82
CA ALA A 41 1.28 16.41 -8.19
C ALA A 41 1.14 14.94 -7.77
N ASP A 42 0.70 14.69 -6.54
CA ASP A 42 0.42 13.34 -6.05
C ASP A 42 -0.65 12.67 -6.92
N LEU A 43 -1.78 13.32 -7.17
CA LEU A 43 -2.84 12.74 -8.02
C LEU A 43 -2.34 12.39 -9.43
N ALA A 44 -1.47 13.21 -10.01
CA ALA A 44 -0.86 12.91 -11.31
C ALA A 44 0.04 11.66 -11.24
N ALA A 45 0.82 11.50 -10.17
CA ALA A 45 1.64 10.32 -9.96
C ALA A 45 0.79 9.05 -9.81
N TRP A 46 -0.33 9.12 -9.07
CA TRP A 46 -1.27 8.01 -8.91
C TRP A 46 -1.92 7.61 -10.23
N ARG A 47 -2.34 8.56 -11.06
CA ARG A 47 -2.84 8.27 -12.41
C ARG A 47 -1.78 7.61 -13.29
N ALA A 48 -0.54 8.09 -13.23
CA ALA A 48 0.60 7.46 -13.92
C ALA A 48 0.99 6.07 -13.36
N ALA A 49 0.47 5.70 -12.18
CA ALA A 49 0.56 4.35 -11.63
C ALA A 49 -0.66 3.46 -11.98
N GLY A 50 -1.59 3.98 -12.79
CA GLY A 50 -2.78 3.25 -13.25
C GLY A 50 -3.98 3.32 -12.30
N PHE A 51 -4.02 4.30 -11.39
CA PHE A 51 -5.23 4.59 -10.61
C PHE A 51 -6.25 5.34 -11.47
N ASP A 52 -7.45 4.78 -11.59
CA ASP A 52 -8.62 5.44 -12.19
C ASP A 52 -9.74 5.55 -11.13
N PRO A 53 -10.11 6.75 -10.68
CA PRO A 53 -11.17 6.92 -9.69
C PRO A 53 -12.57 6.59 -10.22
N LEU A 54 -12.76 6.47 -11.53
CA LEU A 54 -14.05 6.09 -12.13
C LEU A 54 -14.19 4.59 -12.35
N ASP A 55 -13.10 3.82 -12.17
CA ASP A 55 -13.11 2.37 -12.24
C ASP A 55 -13.58 1.77 -10.90
N TRP A 56 -14.88 1.91 -10.65
CA TRP A 56 -15.55 1.40 -9.45
C TRP A 56 -15.64 -0.14 -9.45
N LEU A 57 -15.55 -0.77 -10.62
CA LEU A 57 -15.65 -2.23 -10.77
C LEU A 57 -14.45 -2.94 -10.17
N HIS A 58 -13.25 -2.37 -10.31
CA HIS A 58 -12.00 -2.91 -9.77
C HIS A 58 -11.51 -2.13 -8.55
N TYR A 59 -12.42 -1.43 -7.87
CA TYR A 59 -12.12 -0.84 -6.58
C TYR A 59 -12.39 -1.87 -5.48
N PRO A 60 -11.46 -2.07 -4.53
CA PRO A 60 -10.27 -1.25 -4.21
C PRO A 60 -8.96 -1.67 -4.88
N GLU A 61 -8.93 -2.73 -5.69
CA GLU A 61 -7.71 -3.34 -6.22
C GLU A 61 -6.87 -2.37 -7.08
N ASN A 62 -7.54 -1.52 -7.87
CA ASN A 62 -6.88 -0.50 -8.69
C ASN A 62 -6.08 0.51 -7.86
N ALA A 63 -6.62 0.93 -6.71
CA ALA A 63 -6.02 1.87 -5.78
C ALA A 63 -4.86 1.22 -5.02
N GLN A 64 -5.04 -0.02 -4.55
CA GLN A 64 -4.00 -0.76 -3.86
C GLN A 64 -2.78 -1.03 -4.74
N ARG A 65 -3.00 -1.43 -6.00
CA ARG A 65 -1.93 -1.61 -6.98
C ARG A 65 -1.16 -0.31 -7.24
N ALA A 66 -1.88 0.79 -7.47
CA ALA A 66 -1.25 2.09 -7.67
C ALA A 66 -0.45 2.54 -6.43
N ALA A 67 -0.99 2.32 -5.23
CA ALA A 67 -0.29 2.60 -3.97
C ALA A 67 1.03 1.83 -3.84
N ALA A 68 1.02 0.53 -4.16
CA ALA A 68 2.23 -0.30 -4.13
C ALA A 68 3.31 0.23 -5.08
N ILE A 69 2.92 0.62 -6.31
CA ILE A 69 3.84 1.21 -7.30
C ILE A 69 4.42 2.53 -6.79
N ILE A 70 3.60 3.42 -6.22
CA ILE A 70 4.06 4.70 -5.68
C ILE A 70 5.01 4.49 -4.50
N ALA A 71 4.70 3.56 -3.60
CA ALA A 71 5.56 3.22 -2.48
C ALA A 71 6.93 2.69 -2.95
N GLN A 72 6.94 1.80 -3.93
CA GLN A 72 8.18 1.31 -4.56
C GLN A 72 8.99 2.45 -5.18
N ARG A 73 8.36 3.32 -5.98
CA ARG A 73 9.03 4.49 -6.60
C ARG A 73 9.65 5.42 -5.56
N ARG A 74 8.93 5.71 -4.47
CA ARG A 74 9.42 6.55 -3.36
C ARG A 74 10.60 5.89 -2.64
N ALA A 75 10.54 4.58 -2.41
CA ALA A 75 11.65 3.83 -1.81
C ALA A 75 12.89 3.82 -2.71
N SER A 76 12.73 3.66 -4.02
CA SER A 76 13.83 3.72 -5.00
C SER A 76 14.44 5.12 -5.13
N GLY A 77 13.61 6.17 -5.08
CA GLY A 77 14.09 7.57 -5.12
C GLY A 77 14.70 8.06 -3.81
N ALA A 78 14.41 7.39 -2.69
CA ALA A 78 14.98 7.70 -1.38
C ALA A 78 16.30 6.95 -1.09
N MET A 79 16.73 6.03 -1.97
CA MET A 79 18.01 5.34 -1.83
C MET A 79 19.15 6.37 -2.00
N PRO A 80 20.03 6.57 -1.00
CA PRO A 80 21.19 7.43 -1.18
C PRO A 80 22.06 6.85 -2.27
N GLN A 81 22.32 7.64 -3.32
CA GLN A 81 23.35 7.33 -4.31
C GLN A 81 24.67 7.10 -3.54
N PRO A 82 25.30 5.91 -3.57
CA PRO A 82 26.66 5.80 -3.08
C PRO A 82 27.51 6.73 -3.93
N ALA A 83 28.21 7.65 -3.27
CA ALA A 83 29.19 8.53 -3.91
C ALA A 83 30.14 7.66 -4.74
N GLN A 84 30.14 7.88 -6.05
CA GLN A 84 31.16 7.38 -6.98
C GLN A 84 32.37 8.31 -6.89
#